data_AF-C3YHG5-F1
#
_entry.id   AF-C3YHG5-F1
#
_cell.length_a   1.000
_cell.length_b   1.000
_cell.length_c   1.000
_cell.angle_alpha   90.00
_cell.angle_beta   90.00
_cell.angle_gamma   90.00
#
_symmetry.space_group_name_H-M   'P 1'
#
loop_
_entity.id
_entity.type
_entity.pdbx_description
1 polymer ?
#
loop_
_entity_poly.entity_id
_entity_poly.type
_entity_poly.pdbx_seq_one_letter_code
_entity_poly.pdbx_strand_id
1 'polypeptide(L)'
;MQLGLLVVVWMVGYWAFSVSWIMLGLFVWMWREKRQKAKEFKIKTARKAAQNEQETVLARLEDLPSWVYFPDVERAEWLNKILAQLWPYVGRYVEDILRTSVEPVVKDSHDMLKSFQFSTIMLGDMPPRVGGIQVYTEHVHRNEIILDMEIMYAGDCDIQIRMKRFLAGIQDLQIHGTLRVVMKPLVKFSPLIGGITVFFLNRPEIDFNLTNLADVFDFPGLSSLLKGIVADQVSNFMVLPNRYPMPLIPDLEVAKLKYPMPVGVLRIHLKEAKELMRADVGFMKKGKSDPYCTLQVGAQSFRSKTIENSLEPRWNEYYEAVVDQLEGQTMQVNMFDEDPGSKDDPLGNAAVSISEVVKMGFSDMWLPLEDATTGQVHLRMSWLSLSSQMEALDKVRPLASH
;
A
#
# COMPACT_ATOMS: atom_id res chain seq x y z
N MET A 1 -39.79 -8.07 -0.94
CA MET A 1 -39.48 -6.64 -0.63
C MET A 1 -40.72 -5.79 -0.32
N GLN A 2 -41.91 -6.05 -0.87
CA GLN A 2 -43.07 -5.13 -0.75
C GLN A 2 -43.78 -5.11 0.62
N LEU A 3 -43.80 -6.21 1.38
CA LEU A 3 -44.48 -6.28 2.69
C LEU A 3 -43.72 -5.57 3.83
N GLY A 4 -42.39 -5.67 3.86
CA GLY A 4 -41.58 -5.03 4.92
C GLY A 4 -41.64 -3.50 4.87
N LEU A 5 -41.71 -2.94 3.66
CA LEU A 5 -41.77 -1.49 3.45
C LEU A 5 -43.11 -0.91 3.92
N LEU A 6 -44.21 -1.65 3.74
CA LEU A 6 -45.54 -1.29 4.25
C LEU A 6 -45.60 -1.28 5.79
N VAL A 7 -44.96 -2.24 6.45
CA VAL A 7 -44.91 -2.32 7.92
C VAL A 7 -44.10 -1.16 8.52
N VAL A 8 -43.00 -0.77 7.88
CA VAL A 8 -42.18 0.39 8.31
C VAL A 8 -42.97 1.70 8.14
N VAL A 9 -43.65 1.88 7.01
CA VAL A 9 -44.50 3.06 6.76
C VAL A 9 -45.66 3.14 7.76
N TRP A 10 -46.29 2.00 8.08
CA TRP A 10 -47.36 1.94 9.09
C TRP A 10 -46.86 2.24 10.51
N MET A 11 -45.69 1.70 10.92
CA MET A 11 -45.12 1.98 12.24
C MET A 11 -44.70 3.45 12.40
N VAL A 12 -44.15 4.08 11.36
CA VAL A 12 -43.79 5.51 11.39
C VAL A 12 -45.04 6.39 11.53
N GLY A 13 -46.13 6.04 10.83
CA GLY A 13 -47.42 6.71 10.99
C GLY A 13 -48.06 6.49 12.36
N TYR A 14 -47.94 5.29 12.93
CA TYR A 14 -48.52 4.94 14.24
C TYR A 14 -47.79 5.64 15.41
N TRP A 15 -46.47 5.86 15.31
CA TRP A 15 -45.65 6.50 16.36
C TRP A 15 -45.48 8.01 16.19
N ALA A 16 -46.16 8.63 15.22
CA ALA A 16 -46.06 10.06 14.89
C ALA A 16 -44.61 10.55 14.65
N PHE A 17 -43.73 9.67 14.16
CA PHE A 17 -42.36 10.07 13.79
C PHE A 17 -42.41 11.01 12.58
N SER A 18 -41.64 12.10 12.63
CA SER A 18 -41.53 13.04 11.50
C SER A 18 -41.10 12.32 10.21
N VAL A 19 -41.73 12.68 9.09
CA VAL A 19 -41.38 12.25 7.72
C VAL A 19 -39.89 12.45 7.42
N SER A 20 -39.21 13.36 8.13
CA SER A 20 -37.77 13.57 8.09
C SER A 20 -36.94 12.30 8.34
N TRP A 21 -37.39 11.37 9.19
CA TRP A 21 -36.67 10.11 9.46
C TRP A 21 -36.72 9.13 8.28
N ILE A 22 -37.85 9.10 7.54
CA ILE A 22 -37.96 8.31 6.31
C ILE A 22 -37.05 8.91 5.24
N MET A 23 -37.02 10.24 5.11
CA MET A 23 -36.14 10.93 4.17
C MET A 23 -34.66 10.72 4.50
N LEU A 24 -34.28 10.72 5.78
CA LEU A 24 -32.93 10.44 6.23
C LEU A 24 -32.55 8.97 5.97
N GLY A 25 -33.45 8.03 6.22
CA GLY A 25 -33.26 6.61 5.87
C GLY A 25 -33.08 6.39 4.37
N LEU A 26 -33.90 7.04 3.55
CA LEU A 26 -33.78 7.01 2.08
C LEU A 26 -32.49 7.66 1.60
N PHE A 27 -32.07 8.77 2.22
CA PHE A 27 -30.82 9.43 1.90
C PHE A 27 -29.60 8.56 2.24
N VAL A 28 -29.57 7.96 3.44
CA VAL A 28 -28.51 7.02 3.84
C VAL A 28 -28.49 5.79 2.94
N TRP A 29 -29.67 5.26 2.58
CA TRP A 29 -29.79 4.14 1.66
C TRP A 29 -29.28 4.49 0.26
N MET A 30 -29.70 5.62 -0.33
CA MET A 30 -29.21 6.10 -1.63
C MET A 30 -27.70 6.41 -1.60
N TRP A 31 -27.20 6.98 -0.51
CA TRP A 31 -25.76 7.25 -0.36
C TRP A 31 -24.94 5.96 -0.29
N ARG A 32 -25.41 4.96 0.47
CA ARG A 32 -24.82 3.63 0.51
C ARG A 32 -24.89 2.93 -0.84
N GLU A 33 -26.04 2.96 -1.50
CA GLU A 33 -26.24 2.33 -2.80
C GLU A 33 -25.34 2.98 -3.87
N LYS A 34 -25.20 4.30 -3.85
CA LYS A 34 -24.30 5.03 -4.74
C LYS A 34 -22.83 4.68 -4.46
N ARG A 35 -22.41 4.58 -3.19
CA ARG A 35 -21.06 4.13 -2.81
C ARG A 35 -20.82 2.67 -3.22
N GLN A 36 -21.79 1.78 -3.02
CA GLN A 36 -21.70 0.37 -3.41
C GLN A 36 -21.60 0.22 -4.94
N LYS A 37 -22.46 0.91 -5.70
CA LYS A 37 -22.41 0.91 -7.17
C LYS A 37 -21.11 1.47 -7.71
N ALA A 38 -20.60 2.56 -7.13
CA ALA A 38 -19.29 3.11 -7.50
C ALA A 38 -18.15 2.12 -7.23
N LYS A 39 -18.18 1.43 -6.08
CA LYS A 39 -17.19 0.40 -5.73
C LYS A 39 -17.26 -0.80 -6.67
N GLU A 40 -18.47 -1.33 -6.92
CA GLU A 40 -18.67 -2.43 -7.87
C GLU A 40 -18.23 -2.05 -9.29
N PHE A 41 -18.52 -0.83 -9.73
CA PHE A 41 -18.07 -0.33 -11.03
C PHE A 41 -16.55 -0.30 -11.09
N LYS A 42 -15.86 0.27 -10.09
CA LYS A 42 -14.39 0.26 -10.02
C LYS A 42 -13.82 -1.16 -10.08
N ILE A 43 -14.40 -2.12 -9.34
CA ILE A 43 -13.96 -3.52 -9.33
C ILE A 43 -14.21 -4.21 -10.68
N LYS A 44 -15.40 -4.03 -11.27
CA LYS A 44 -15.74 -4.60 -12.59
C LYS A 44 -14.83 -4.02 -13.66
N THR A 45 -14.52 -2.73 -13.60
CA THR A 45 -13.60 -2.07 -14.51
C THR A 45 -12.17 -2.56 -14.29
N ALA A 46 -11.70 -2.70 -13.05
CA ALA A 46 -10.38 -3.27 -12.74
C ALA A 46 -10.25 -4.74 -13.23
N ARG A 47 -11.30 -5.56 -13.08
CA ARG A 47 -11.35 -6.91 -13.64
C ARG A 47 -11.33 -6.92 -15.16
N LYS A 48 -12.14 -6.08 -15.80
CA LYS A 48 -12.18 -5.96 -17.26
C LYS A 48 -10.87 -5.42 -17.82
N ALA A 49 -10.23 -4.48 -17.14
CA ALA A 49 -8.90 -3.97 -17.44
C ALA A 49 -7.83 -5.06 -17.30
N ALA A 50 -7.94 -5.91 -16.28
CA ALA A 50 -7.10 -7.11 -16.16
C ALA A 50 -7.36 -8.13 -17.27
N GLN A 51 -8.54 -8.15 -17.91
CA GLN A 51 -8.85 -9.09 -18.99
C GLN A 51 -8.50 -8.54 -20.39
N ASN A 52 -8.80 -7.27 -20.69
CA ASN A 52 -8.72 -6.67 -22.03
C ASN A 52 -8.01 -5.31 -22.09
N GLU A 53 -7.11 -5.19 -23.06
CA GLU A 53 -6.14 -4.08 -23.23
C GLU A 53 -6.71 -2.82 -23.90
N GLN A 54 -7.81 -2.93 -24.66
CA GLN A 54 -8.47 -1.74 -25.24
C GLN A 54 -9.28 -0.97 -24.19
N GLU A 55 -9.76 -1.65 -23.15
CA GLU A 55 -10.56 -1.02 -22.09
C GLU A 55 -9.71 -0.48 -20.94
N THR A 56 -8.45 -0.90 -20.74
CA THR A 56 -7.52 -0.22 -19.82
C THR A 56 -7.29 1.24 -20.20
N VAL A 57 -7.15 1.52 -21.50
CA VAL A 57 -6.96 2.87 -22.05
C VAL A 57 -8.23 3.72 -21.91
N LEU A 58 -9.41 3.11 -22.07
CA LEU A 58 -10.71 3.80 -21.94
C LEU A 58 -11.16 3.98 -20.47
N ALA A 59 -10.76 3.07 -19.59
CA ALA A 59 -11.11 3.08 -18.17
C ALA A 59 -10.28 4.08 -17.34
N ARG A 60 -9.07 4.42 -17.80
CA ARG A 60 -8.16 5.37 -17.14
C ARG A 60 -7.78 6.52 -18.07
N LEU A 61 -8.76 7.29 -18.53
CA LEU A 61 -8.49 8.54 -19.25
C LEU A 61 -7.71 9.57 -18.42
N GLU A 62 -7.70 9.44 -17.09
CA GLU A 62 -6.92 10.28 -16.17
C GLU A 62 -5.54 9.68 -15.82
N ASP A 63 -5.38 8.34 -15.81
CA ASP A 63 -4.14 7.62 -15.46
C ASP A 63 -3.74 6.61 -16.56
N LEU A 64 -3.34 7.10 -17.73
CA LEU A 64 -2.91 6.22 -18.82
C LEU A 64 -1.76 5.30 -18.36
N PRO A 65 -1.70 4.05 -18.85
CA PRO A 65 -0.61 3.14 -18.53
C PRO A 65 0.76 3.80 -18.78
N SER A 66 1.77 3.45 -17.97
CA SER A 66 3.12 4.03 -18.02
C SER A 66 3.73 4.07 -19.42
N TRP A 67 3.53 3.05 -20.26
CA TRP A 67 4.00 3.00 -21.67
C TRP A 67 3.33 4.02 -22.61
N VAL A 68 2.22 4.64 -22.23
CA VAL A 68 1.62 5.76 -22.96
C VAL A 68 2.37 7.06 -22.68
N TYR A 69 2.90 7.21 -21.45
CA TYR A 69 3.63 8.39 -21.00
C TYR A 69 5.14 8.29 -21.20
N PHE A 70 5.69 7.09 -21.18
CA PHE A 70 7.13 6.82 -21.23
C PHE A 70 7.44 5.89 -22.41
N PRO A 71 8.20 6.36 -23.42
CA PRO A 71 8.53 5.58 -24.61
C PRO A 71 9.42 4.35 -24.31
N ASP A 72 10.06 4.30 -23.14
CA ASP A 72 11.01 3.25 -22.74
C ASP A 72 10.36 2.07 -21.99
N VAL A 73 9.03 2.10 -21.79
CA VAL A 73 8.30 0.99 -21.16
C VAL A 73 7.73 0.09 -22.25
N GLU A 74 8.20 -1.15 -22.29
CA GLU A 74 7.79 -2.14 -23.28
C GLU A 74 6.68 -3.05 -22.75
N ARG A 75 5.74 -3.44 -23.62
CA ARG A 75 4.73 -4.45 -23.27
C ARG A 75 5.30 -5.86 -23.43
N ALA A 76 5.06 -6.72 -22.45
CA ALA A 76 5.57 -8.09 -22.44
C ALA A 76 4.43 -9.13 -22.42
N GLU A 77 3.63 -9.18 -23.49
CA GLU A 77 2.52 -10.15 -23.59
C GLU A 77 2.97 -11.61 -23.57
N TRP A 78 4.19 -11.90 -24.04
CA TRP A 78 4.77 -13.24 -23.92
C TRP A 78 4.97 -13.64 -22.45
N LEU A 79 5.33 -12.70 -21.57
CA LEU A 79 5.50 -12.96 -20.14
C LEU A 79 4.14 -13.23 -19.48
N ASN A 80 3.10 -12.51 -19.88
CA ASN A 80 1.72 -12.78 -19.43
C ASN A 80 1.28 -14.20 -19.81
N LYS A 81 1.63 -14.70 -21.00
CA LYS A 81 1.36 -16.09 -21.40
C LYS A 81 2.12 -17.12 -20.57
N ILE A 82 3.35 -16.82 -20.16
CA ILE A 82 4.12 -17.68 -19.25
C ILE A 82 3.47 -17.70 -17.86
N LEU A 83 3.09 -16.54 -17.32
CA LEU A 83 2.41 -16.44 -16.03
C LEU A 83 1.11 -17.25 -16.02
N ALA A 84 0.32 -17.18 -17.09
CA ALA A 84 -0.90 -17.98 -17.23
C ALA A 84 -0.63 -19.49 -17.18
N GLN A 85 0.47 -19.96 -17.77
CA GLN A 85 0.86 -21.38 -17.74
C GLN A 85 1.42 -21.81 -16.37
N LEU A 86 2.10 -20.90 -15.66
CA LEU A 86 2.65 -21.17 -14.33
C LEU A 86 1.59 -21.11 -13.23
N TRP A 87 0.49 -20.37 -13.44
CA TRP A 87 -0.52 -20.09 -12.44
C TRP A 87 -1.07 -21.32 -11.68
N PRO A 88 -1.37 -22.45 -12.35
CA PRO A 88 -1.85 -23.65 -11.65
C PRO A 88 -0.87 -24.20 -10.60
N TYR A 89 0.43 -23.89 -10.72
CA TYR A 89 1.47 -24.35 -9.80
C TYR A 89 1.72 -23.38 -8.63
N VAL A 90 1.26 -22.12 -8.74
CA VAL A 90 1.45 -21.08 -7.73
C VAL A 90 0.54 -21.29 -6.52
N GLY A 91 -0.62 -21.92 -6.70
CA GLY A 91 -1.63 -22.08 -5.65
C GLY A 91 -1.12 -22.68 -4.34
N ARG A 92 -0.39 -23.81 -4.41
CA ARG A 92 0.18 -24.44 -3.20
C ARG A 92 1.18 -23.55 -2.49
N TYR A 93 2.03 -22.88 -3.25
CA TYR A 93 3.05 -21.99 -2.70
C TYR A 93 2.41 -20.82 -1.92
N VAL A 94 1.36 -20.22 -2.48
CA VAL A 94 0.63 -19.14 -1.81
C VAL A 94 -0.16 -19.65 -0.61
N GLU A 95 -0.74 -20.85 -0.69
CA GLU A 95 -1.38 -21.49 0.46
C GLU A 95 -0.39 -21.65 1.63
N ASP A 96 0.82 -22.13 1.35
CA ASP A 96 1.86 -22.28 2.38
C ASP A 96 2.22 -20.92 2.99
N ILE A 97 2.36 -19.86 2.20
CA ILE A 97 2.62 -18.50 2.71
C ILE A 97 1.48 -18.03 3.62
N LEU A 98 0.22 -18.16 3.17
CA LEU A 98 -0.93 -17.71 3.96
C LEU A 98 -1.03 -18.45 5.29
N ARG A 99 -0.79 -19.76 5.31
CA ARG A 99 -0.86 -20.56 6.54
C ARG A 99 0.31 -20.35 7.48
N THR A 100 1.53 -20.27 6.94
CA THR A 100 2.75 -20.22 7.77
C THR A 100 3.12 -18.81 8.22
N SER A 101 2.75 -17.80 7.45
CA SER A 101 3.25 -16.44 7.63
C SER A 101 2.14 -15.45 7.97
N VAL A 102 0.98 -15.56 7.33
CA VAL A 102 -0.15 -14.63 7.58
C VAL A 102 -1.00 -15.09 8.77
N GLU A 103 -1.45 -16.35 8.77
CA GLU A 103 -2.34 -16.91 9.80
C GLU A 103 -1.85 -16.68 11.26
N PRO A 104 -0.59 -16.95 11.63
CA PRO A 104 -0.14 -16.74 13.01
C PRO A 104 -0.18 -15.26 13.42
N VAL A 105 0.22 -14.34 12.53
CA VAL A 105 0.22 -12.90 12.82
C VAL A 105 -1.21 -12.39 13.01
N VAL A 106 -2.17 -12.91 12.24
CA VAL A 106 -3.59 -12.58 12.45
C VAL A 106 -4.09 -13.07 13.81
N LYS A 107 -3.74 -14.30 14.22
CA LYS A 107 -4.14 -14.85 15.53
C LYS A 107 -3.62 -14.02 16.70
N ASP A 108 -2.37 -13.56 16.60
CA ASP A 108 -1.70 -12.81 17.67
C ASP A 108 -2.12 -11.34 17.72
N SER A 109 -2.73 -10.81 16.65
CA SER A 109 -3.14 -9.41 16.57
C SER A 109 -4.26 -9.03 17.55
N HIS A 110 -5.20 -9.94 17.83
CA HIS A 110 -6.32 -9.66 18.74
C HIS A 110 -6.91 -10.93 19.37
N ASP A 111 -7.39 -10.81 20.62
CA ASP A 111 -7.96 -11.93 21.39
C ASP A 111 -9.15 -12.62 20.70
N MET A 112 -9.96 -11.86 19.94
CA MET A 112 -11.08 -12.42 19.16
C MET A 112 -10.62 -13.26 17.97
N LEU A 113 -9.38 -13.05 17.49
CA LEU A 113 -8.80 -13.69 16.32
C LEU A 113 -7.95 -14.93 16.67
N LYS A 114 -7.81 -15.29 17.95
CA LYS A 114 -7.05 -16.49 18.38
C LYS A 114 -7.51 -17.79 17.70
N SER A 115 -8.78 -17.86 17.29
CA SER A 115 -9.37 -19.00 16.57
C SER A 115 -9.42 -18.83 15.05
N PHE A 116 -8.77 -17.80 14.50
CA PHE A 116 -8.71 -17.53 13.07
C PHE A 116 -8.02 -18.66 12.32
N GLN A 117 -8.61 -19.15 11.24
CA GLN A 117 -8.02 -20.18 10.39
C GLN A 117 -8.47 -20.01 8.94
N PHE A 118 -7.55 -20.25 8.00
CA PHE A 118 -7.93 -20.41 6.60
C PHE A 118 -8.51 -21.81 6.37
N SER A 119 -9.78 -21.89 6.00
CA SER A 119 -10.46 -23.16 5.70
C SER A 119 -10.14 -23.65 4.30
N THR A 120 -10.37 -22.78 3.31
CA THR A 120 -10.14 -23.07 1.89
C THR A 120 -9.40 -21.88 1.29
N ILE A 121 -8.35 -22.13 0.52
CA ILE A 121 -7.58 -21.11 -0.18
C ILE A 121 -7.65 -21.45 -1.67
N MET A 122 -8.45 -20.69 -2.42
CA MET A 122 -8.48 -20.77 -3.89
C MET A 122 -8.16 -19.39 -4.44
N LEU A 123 -7.10 -19.28 -5.24
CA LEU A 123 -6.72 -18.02 -5.87
C LEU A 123 -7.56 -17.69 -7.12
N GLY A 124 -8.28 -18.68 -7.65
CA GLY A 124 -9.01 -18.55 -8.91
C GLY A 124 -8.12 -18.86 -10.12
N ASP A 125 -8.67 -18.75 -11.31
CA ASP A 125 -8.00 -19.10 -12.56
C ASP A 125 -7.35 -17.89 -13.25
N MET A 126 -7.59 -16.68 -12.74
CA MET A 126 -7.03 -15.45 -13.30
C MET A 126 -5.61 -15.17 -12.77
N PRO A 127 -4.56 -15.23 -13.61
CA PRO A 127 -3.18 -14.93 -13.19
C PRO A 127 -2.93 -13.43 -13.06
N PRO A 128 -1.84 -13.02 -12.38
CA PRO A 128 -1.35 -11.66 -12.43
C PRO A 128 -0.87 -11.30 -13.85
N ARG A 129 -0.95 -10.01 -14.18
CA ARG A 129 -0.47 -9.44 -15.42
C ARG A 129 0.65 -8.45 -15.18
N VAL A 130 1.55 -8.41 -16.16
CA VAL A 130 2.59 -7.41 -16.29
C VAL A 130 2.09 -6.35 -17.26
N GLY A 131 1.89 -5.13 -16.77
CA GLY A 131 1.41 -3.99 -17.57
C GLY A 131 2.49 -3.43 -18.50
N GLY A 132 3.70 -3.26 -17.95
CA GLY A 132 4.86 -2.77 -18.68
C GLY A 132 6.15 -3.23 -18.01
N ILE A 133 7.21 -3.35 -18.81
CA ILE A 133 8.56 -3.64 -18.36
C ILE A 133 9.46 -2.48 -18.75
N GLN A 134 10.20 -1.95 -17.78
CA GLN A 134 11.24 -0.95 -18.00
C GLN A 134 12.59 -1.56 -17.65
N VAL A 135 13.56 -1.44 -18.56
CA VAL A 135 14.94 -1.85 -18.29
C VAL A 135 15.79 -0.60 -18.08
N TYR A 136 16.48 -0.54 -16.95
CA TYR A 136 17.35 0.59 -16.63
C TYR A 136 18.72 0.41 -17.26
N THR A 137 19.15 1.43 -18.00
CA THR A 137 20.46 1.47 -18.67
C THR A 137 21.33 2.63 -18.18
N GLU A 138 20.71 3.70 -17.67
CA GLU A 138 21.39 4.84 -17.06
C GLU A 138 21.65 4.57 -15.57
N HIS A 139 22.79 5.05 -15.05
CA HIS A 139 23.16 4.92 -13.63
C HIS A 139 23.20 3.48 -13.06
N VAL A 140 23.19 2.44 -13.90
CA VAL A 140 23.32 1.03 -13.50
C VAL A 140 24.78 0.57 -13.57
N HIS A 141 25.23 -0.23 -12.60
CA HIS A 141 26.57 -0.81 -12.68
C HIS A 141 26.69 -1.82 -13.83
N ARG A 142 27.87 -1.91 -14.47
CA ARG A 142 28.11 -2.85 -15.58
C ARG A 142 27.95 -4.33 -15.21
N ASN A 143 27.88 -4.66 -13.93
CA ASN A 143 27.79 -6.04 -13.42
C ASN A 143 26.39 -6.41 -12.94
N GLU A 144 25.37 -5.61 -13.24
CA GLU A 144 23.99 -5.88 -12.87
C GLU A 144 23.03 -5.46 -13.98
N ILE A 145 21.85 -6.05 -13.98
CA ILE A 145 20.73 -5.66 -14.84
C ILE A 145 19.54 -5.41 -13.92
N ILE A 146 18.87 -4.27 -14.11
CA ILE A 146 17.73 -3.86 -13.30
C ILE A 146 16.52 -3.72 -14.22
N LEU A 147 15.42 -4.35 -13.84
CA LEU A 147 14.16 -4.29 -14.55
C LEU A 147 13.03 -3.97 -13.59
N ASP A 148 12.14 -3.08 -13.98
CA ASP A 148 10.89 -2.84 -13.28
C ASP A 148 9.73 -3.39 -14.07
N MET A 149 8.83 -4.06 -13.36
CA MET A 149 7.62 -4.65 -13.91
C MET A 149 6.43 -4.13 -13.13
N GLU A 150 5.49 -3.52 -13.83
CA GLU A 150 4.21 -3.11 -13.25
C GLU A 150 3.32 -4.36 -13.09
N ILE A 151 3.13 -4.82 -11.86
CA ILE A 151 2.32 -6.00 -11.56
C ILE A 151 0.89 -5.57 -11.22
N MET A 152 -0.08 -6.20 -11.89
CA MET A 152 -1.50 -6.03 -11.66
C MET A 152 -2.15 -7.40 -11.50
N TYR A 153 -2.79 -7.62 -10.36
CA TYR A 153 -3.59 -8.80 -10.09
C TYR A 153 -5.00 -8.37 -9.74
N ALA A 154 -6.00 -8.97 -10.37
CA ALA A 154 -7.41 -8.77 -10.05
C ALA A 154 -8.12 -10.13 -10.16
N GLY A 155 -7.90 -10.97 -9.16
CA GLY A 155 -8.32 -12.38 -9.18
C GLY A 155 -9.79 -12.60 -8.81
N ASP A 156 -10.29 -13.77 -9.20
CA ASP A 156 -11.52 -14.40 -8.73
C ASP A 156 -11.25 -15.37 -7.58
N CYS A 157 -10.40 -14.95 -6.64
CA CYS A 157 -10.09 -15.76 -5.49
C CYS A 157 -11.33 -16.00 -4.62
N ASP A 158 -11.39 -17.18 -4.03
CA ASP A 158 -12.33 -17.53 -2.97
C ASP A 158 -11.53 -18.12 -1.81
N ILE A 159 -11.23 -17.26 -0.84
CA ILE A 159 -10.48 -17.64 0.35
C ILE A 159 -11.46 -17.62 1.54
N GLN A 160 -11.75 -18.79 2.09
CA GLN A 160 -12.70 -18.96 3.19
C GLN A 160 -11.97 -18.92 4.53
N ILE A 161 -12.43 -18.04 5.41
CA ILE A 161 -11.90 -17.83 6.75
C ILE A 161 -12.92 -18.32 7.78
N ARG A 162 -12.41 -18.98 8.82
CA ARG A 162 -13.19 -19.42 9.97
C ARG A 162 -12.66 -18.79 11.25
N MET A 163 -13.56 -18.27 12.08
CA MET A 163 -13.25 -17.75 13.41
C MET A 163 -14.35 -18.13 14.39
N LYS A 164 -14.14 -19.11 15.27
CA LYS A 164 -15.17 -19.62 16.22
C LYS A 164 -16.47 -19.98 15.47
N ARG A 165 -17.46 -19.08 15.48
CA ARG A 165 -18.78 -19.24 14.86
C ARG A 165 -18.95 -18.49 13.55
N PHE A 166 -18.00 -17.62 13.21
CA PHE A 166 -18.07 -16.74 12.05
C PHE A 166 -17.39 -17.39 10.85
N LEU A 167 -18.05 -17.29 9.69
CA LEU A 167 -17.52 -17.70 8.40
C LEU A 167 -17.55 -16.51 7.44
N ALA A 168 -16.37 -16.10 6.97
CA ALA A 168 -16.23 -14.99 6.03
C ALA A 168 -15.41 -15.45 4.81
N GLY A 169 -15.79 -15.00 3.62
CA GLY A 169 -14.99 -15.19 2.41
C GLY A 169 -14.23 -13.92 2.07
N ILE A 170 -12.98 -14.04 1.62
CA ILE A 170 -12.25 -12.98 0.91
C ILE A 170 -12.45 -13.22 -0.58
N GLN A 171 -12.98 -12.20 -1.25
CA GLN A 171 -13.19 -12.17 -2.70
C GLN A 171 -12.65 -10.89 -3.31
N ASP A 172 -12.49 -10.89 -4.62
CA ASP A 172 -12.03 -9.73 -5.40
C ASP A 172 -10.66 -9.20 -4.96
N LEU A 173 -9.71 -10.11 -4.68
CA LEU A 173 -8.35 -9.71 -4.31
C LEU A 173 -7.68 -8.97 -5.47
N GLN A 174 -7.31 -7.73 -5.20
CA GLN A 174 -6.58 -6.85 -6.09
C GLN A 174 -5.20 -6.55 -5.49
N ILE A 175 -4.16 -6.71 -6.31
CA ILE A 175 -2.80 -6.34 -5.94
C ILE A 175 -2.23 -5.49 -7.06
N HIS A 176 -1.70 -4.33 -6.71
CA HIS A 176 -1.02 -3.45 -7.65
C HIS A 176 0.30 -2.95 -7.07
N GLY A 177 1.36 -2.96 -7.87
CA GLY A 177 2.64 -2.42 -7.46
C GLY A 177 3.74 -2.62 -8.48
N THR A 178 4.83 -1.88 -8.30
CA THR A 178 6.03 -1.99 -9.15
C THR A 178 7.02 -2.98 -8.54
N LEU A 179 7.25 -4.09 -9.24
CA LEU A 179 8.17 -5.13 -8.87
C LEU A 179 9.51 -4.94 -9.58
N ARG A 180 10.57 -4.71 -8.81
CA ARG A 180 11.93 -4.63 -9.31
C ARG A 180 12.61 -5.99 -9.27
N VAL A 181 13.24 -6.35 -10.38
CA VAL A 181 14.08 -7.54 -10.57
C VAL A 181 15.50 -7.07 -10.82
N VAL A 182 16.42 -7.53 -9.98
CA VAL A 182 17.86 -7.23 -10.10
C VAL A 182 18.62 -8.52 -10.36
N MET A 183 19.30 -8.60 -11.48
CA MET A 183 20.15 -9.73 -11.85
C MET A 183 21.60 -9.38 -11.58
N LYS A 184 22.20 -10.00 -10.57
CA LYS A 184 23.55 -9.69 -10.08
C LYS A 184 24.16 -10.88 -9.31
N PRO A 185 25.49 -11.08 -9.36
CA PRO A 185 26.44 -10.48 -10.30
C PRO A 185 26.29 -11.09 -11.69
N LEU A 186 26.60 -10.33 -12.74
CA LEU A 186 26.83 -10.89 -14.06
C LEU A 186 28.16 -11.66 -14.07
N VAL A 187 28.12 -12.91 -14.53
CA VAL A 187 29.26 -13.83 -14.57
C VAL A 187 29.61 -14.18 -16.02
N LYS A 188 30.85 -14.62 -16.26
CA LYS A 188 31.35 -14.94 -17.61
C LYS A 188 31.08 -16.38 -18.06
N PHE A 189 30.40 -17.17 -17.25
CA PHE A 189 30.05 -18.57 -17.53
C PHE A 189 28.53 -18.75 -17.45
N SER A 190 27.99 -19.78 -18.11
CA SER A 190 26.55 -20.07 -18.10
C SER A 190 26.02 -20.20 -16.66
N PRO A 191 24.89 -19.56 -16.28
CA PRO A 191 23.89 -18.92 -17.15
C PRO A 191 24.10 -17.40 -17.38
N LEU A 192 25.32 -16.88 -17.18
CA LEU A 192 25.71 -15.46 -17.26
C LEU A 192 25.18 -14.57 -16.12
N ILE A 193 24.24 -15.08 -15.33
CA ILE A 193 23.67 -14.41 -14.17
C ILE A 193 23.97 -15.27 -12.94
N GLY A 194 24.61 -14.68 -11.94
CA GLY A 194 24.91 -15.36 -10.67
C GLY A 194 23.66 -15.55 -9.81
N GLY A 195 22.82 -14.51 -9.71
CA GLY A 195 21.57 -14.56 -8.94
C GLY A 195 20.57 -13.51 -9.38
N ILE A 196 19.31 -13.75 -9.02
CA ILE A 196 18.18 -12.84 -9.24
C ILE A 196 17.69 -12.38 -7.88
N THR A 197 17.34 -11.11 -7.74
CA THR A 197 16.77 -10.55 -6.53
C THR A 197 15.49 -9.83 -6.89
N VAL A 198 14.38 -10.18 -6.22
CA VAL A 198 13.05 -9.66 -6.54
C VAL A 198 12.48 -8.93 -5.32
N PHE A 199 11.95 -7.72 -5.52
CA PHE A 199 11.34 -6.92 -4.47
C PHE A 199 10.45 -5.80 -5.03
N PHE A 200 9.44 -5.38 -4.28
CA PHE A 200 8.69 -4.17 -4.52
C PHE A 200 9.45 -2.94 -4.02
N LEU A 201 9.42 -1.86 -4.80
CA LEU A 201 10.04 -0.59 -4.45
C LEU A 201 9.32 0.12 -3.31
N ASN A 202 7.99 0.09 -3.37
CA ASN A 202 7.08 0.67 -2.39
C ASN A 202 6.09 -0.41 -1.95
N ARG A 203 5.42 -0.21 -0.81
CA ARG A 203 4.37 -1.12 -0.35
C ARG A 203 3.29 -1.26 -1.44
N PRO A 204 2.98 -2.47 -1.93
CA PRO A 204 1.96 -2.65 -2.96
C PRO A 204 0.57 -2.36 -2.39
N GLU A 205 -0.32 -1.87 -3.25
CA GLU A 205 -1.72 -1.69 -2.93
C GLU A 205 -2.42 -3.04 -2.92
N ILE A 206 -3.11 -3.35 -1.82
CA ILE A 206 -3.85 -4.60 -1.66
C ILE A 206 -5.28 -4.28 -1.22
N ASP A 207 -6.26 -4.62 -2.06
CA ASP A 207 -7.68 -4.47 -1.76
C ASP A 207 -8.43 -5.78 -1.94
N PHE A 208 -9.48 -5.99 -1.15
CA PHE A 208 -10.39 -7.12 -1.26
C PHE A 208 -11.70 -6.86 -0.52
N ASN A 209 -12.71 -7.65 -0.86
CA ASN A 209 -14.02 -7.63 -0.21
C ASN A 209 -14.19 -8.82 0.73
N LEU A 210 -14.89 -8.59 1.84
CA LEU A 210 -15.38 -9.66 2.70
C LEU A 210 -16.83 -10.00 2.32
N THR A 211 -17.11 -11.27 2.07
CA THR A 211 -18.46 -11.80 1.83
C THR A 211 -19.07 -12.40 3.10
N ASN A 212 -20.36 -12.74 3.04
CA ASN A 212 -21.19 -13.16 4.18
C ASN A 212 -21.32 -12.09 5.27
N LEU A 213 -21.77 -10.91 4.83
CA LEU A 213 -21.89 -9.70 5.65
C LEU A 213 -22.77 -9.82 6.90
N ALA A 214 -23.64 -10.83 7.00
CA ALA A 214 -24.47 -11.06 8.19
C ALA A 214 -23.61 -11.26 9.46
N ASP A 215 -22.45 -11.91 9.32
CA ASP A 215 -21.50 -12.20 10.41
C ASP A 215 -20.40 -11.13 10.55
N VAL A 216 -20.22 -10.27 9.53
CA VAL A 216 -19.17 -9.23 9.49
C VAL A 216 -19.58 -7.97 10.24
N PHE A 217 -20.89 -7.74 10.46
CA PHE A 217 -21.39 -6.64 11.29
C PHE A 217 -20.93 -6.74 12.75
N ASP A 218 -20.57 -7.96 13.21
CA ASP A 218 -20.14 -8.20 14.59
C ASP A 218 -18.67 -7.80 14.85
N PHE A 219 -17.87 -7.54 13.81
CA PHE A 219 -16.50 -7.06 13.97
C PHE A 219 -16.16 -5.89 13.03
N PRO A 220 -16.56 -4.65 13.39
CA PRO A 220 -16.20 -3.48 12.62
C PRO A 220 -14.67 -3.33 12.58
N GLY A 221 -14.12 -3.12 11.39
CA GLY A 221 -12.67 -2.96 11.19
C GLY A 221 -11.91 -4.24 10.80
N LEU A 222 -12.55 -5.41 10.77
CA LEU A 222 -11.89 -6.67 10.34
C LEU A 222 -11.22 -6.56 8.97
N SER A 223 -11.93 -5.99 7.99
CA SER A 223 -11.41 -5.87 6.62
C SER A 223 -10.15 -5.02 6.58
N SER A 224 -10.11 -3.90 7.31
CA SER A 224 -8.91 -3.06 7.37
C SER A 224 -7.78 -3.74 8.12
N LEU A 225 -8.06 -4.46 9.20
CA LEU A 225 -7.05 -5.22 9.95
C LEU A 225 -6.42 -6.30 9.06
N LEU A 226 -7.22 -7.11 8.37
CA LEU A 226 -6.72 -8.16 7.48
C LEU A 226 -5.92 -7.57 6.31
N LYS A 227 -6.40 -6.47 5.70
CA LYS A 227 -5.64 -5.78 4.63
C LYS A 227 -4.30 -5.27 5.14
N GLY A 228 -4.29 -4.64 6.31
CA GLY A 228 -3.07 -4.17 6.97
C GLY A 228 -2.08 -5.31 7.16
N ILE A 229 -2.51 -6.40 7.81
CA ILE A 229 -1.66 -7.56 8.09
C ILE A 229 -1.12 -8.19 6.81
N VAL A 230 -1.97 -8.41 5.79
CA VAL A 230 -1.53 -9.00 4.51
C VAL A 230 -0.48 -8.11 3.86
N ALA A 231 -0.71 -6.80 3.79
CA ALA A 231 0.24 -5.87 3.19
C ALA A 231 1.52 -5.71 4.04
N ASP A 232 1.45 -5.82 5.37
CA ASP A 232 2.62 -5.87 6.25
C ASP A 232 3.44 -7.14 6.01
N GLN A 233 2.79 -8.29 5.85
CA GLN A 233 3.49 -9.55 5.53
C GLN A 233 4.17 -9.48 4.17
N VAL A 234 3.47 -8.99 3.13
CA VAL A 234 4.11 -8.76 1.82
C VAL A 234 5.30 -7.81 1.95
N SER A 235 5.19 -6.78 2.80
CA SER A 235 6.29 -5.85 3.06
C SER A 235 7.50 -6.51 3.73
N ASN A 236 7.26 -7.40 4.69
CA ASN A 236 8.30 -8.15 5.37
C ASN A 236 9.00 -9.17 4.45
N PHE A 237 8.29 -9.73 3.46
CA PHE A 237 8.88 -10.68 2.53
C PHE A 237 9.71 -10.00 1.43
N MET A 238 9.19 -8.94 0.85
CA MET A 238 9.70 -8.48 -0.44
C MET A 238 9.51 -6.98 -0.72
N VAL A 239 9.30 -6.12 0.29
CA VAL A 239 9.41 -4.66 0.11
C VAL A 239 10.72 -4.19 0.73
N LEU A 240 11.41 -3.27 0.05
CA LEU A 240 12.69 -2.73 0.53
C LEU A 240 12.64 -2.32 2.01
N PRO A 241 13.65 -2.68 2.82
CA PRO A 241 14.93 -3.31 2.43
C PRO A 241 14.85 -4.82 2.24
N ASN A 242 13.70 -5.46 2.48
CA ASN A 242 13.54 -6.90 2.30
C ASN A 242 13.50 -7.26 0.81
N ARG A 243 14.23 -8.32 0.48
CA ARG A 243 14.38 -8.80 -0.90
C ARG A 243 14.31 -10.31 -0.93
N TYR A 244 13.80 -10.85 -2.02
CA TYR A 244 13.78 -12.28 -2.26
C TYR A 244 14.94 -12.68 -3.20
N PRO A 245 16.04 -13.26 -2.67
CA PRO A 245 17.16 -13.70 -3.49
C PRO A 245 16.96 -15.13 -4.02
N MET A 246 17.22 -15.32 -5.31
CA MET A 246 17.26 -16.59 -6.02
C MET A 246 18.67 -16.80 -6.59
N PRO A 247 19.55 -17.57 -5.92
CA PRO A 247 20.86 -17.90 -6.47
C PRO A 247 20.68 -18.81 -7.70
N LEU A 248 21.38 -18.48 -8.79
CA LEU A 248 21.41 -19.29 -10.02
C LEU A 248 22.70 -20.11 -10.15
N ILE A 249 23.69 -19.84 -9.31
CA ILE A 249 24.95 -20.58 -9.23
C ILE A 249 25.16 -21.07 -7.78
N PRO A 250 25.77 -22.26 -7.59
CA PRO A 250 25.89 -22.88 -6.26
C PRO A 250 26.77 -22.09 -5.28
N ASP A 251 27.83 -21.42 -5.78
CA ASP A 251 28.82 -20.73 -4.94
C ASP A 251 28.49 -19.24 -4.70
N LEU A 252 27.23 -18.84 -4.92
CA LEU A 252 26.84 -17.46 -4.71
C LEU A 252 26.63 -17.17 -3.22
N GLU A 253 27.32 -16.15 -2.72
CA GLU A 253 27.05 -15.59 -1.40
C GLU A 253 25.70 -14.87 -1.37
N VAL A 254 24.63 -15.59 -1.05
CA VAL A 254 23.25 -15.08 -0.95
C VAL A 254 23.15 -13.87 0.00
N ALA A 255 24.01 -13.81 1.03
CA ALA A 255 24.08 -12.69 1.96
C ALA A 255 24.35 -11.35 1.25
N LYS A 256 25.18 -11.34 0.20
CA LYS A 256 25.48 -10.13 -0.59
C LYS A 256 24.29 -9.65 -1.42
N LEU A 257 23.38 -10.56 -1.80
CA LEU A 257 22.13 -10.21 -2.47
C LEU A 257 21.09 -9.67 -1.48
N LYS A 258 21.03 -10.28 -0.29
CA LYS A 258 20.05 -9.94 0.73
C LYS A 258 20.38 -8.62 1.44
N TYR A 259 21.66 -8.34 1.65
CA TYR A 259 22.15 -7.17 2.38
C TYR A 259 23.19 -6.41 1.55
N PRO A 260 22.77 -5.78 0.44
CA PRO A 260 23.67 -4.92 -0.31
C PRO A 260 24.07 -3.70 0.54
N MET A 261 25.19 -3.06 0.19
CA MET A 261 25.53 -1.77 0.78
C MET A 261 24.45 -0.75 0.39
N PRO A 262 23.87 0.00 1.33
CA PRO A 262 22.91 1.05 1.01
C PRO A 262 23.50 2.11 0.10
N VAL A 263 22.66 2.86 -0.61
CA VAL A 263 23.12 3.99 -1.43
C VAL A 263 23.35 5.23 -0.56
N GLY A 264 22.57 5.37 0.50
CA GLY A 264 22.71 6.43 1.49
C GLY A 264 21.58 6.42 2.52
N VAL A 265 21.50 7.51 3.28
CA VAL A 265 20.48 7.71 4.32
C VAL A 265 19.70 8.98 4.00
N LEU A 266 18.38 8.85 3.96
CA LEU A 266 17.47 9.99 3.88
C LEU A 266 17.17 10.46 5.30
N ARG A 267 17.63 11.65 5.66
CA ARG A 267 17.25 12.30 6.92
C ARG A 267 16.07 13.21 6.68
N ILE A 268 15.00 12.97 7.43
CA ILE A 268 13.71 13.64 7.33
C ILE A 268 13.50 14.43 8.61
N HIS A 269 13.24 15.72 8.48
CA HIS A 269 12.83 16.60 9.56
C HIS A 269 11.38 17.01 9.32
N LEU A 270 10.49 16.39 10.09
CA LEU A 270 9.08 16.70 10.15
C LEU A 270 8.90 17.94 11.03
N LYS A 271 8.68 19.10 10.41
CA LYS A 271 8.60 20.36 11.14
C LYS A 271 7.21 20.61 11.69
N GLU A 272 6.28 20.92 10.80
CA GLU A 272 4.94 21.37 11.14
C GLU A 272 3.95 21.05 10.03
N ALA A 273 2.66 21.12 10.33
CA ALA A 273 1.61 21.17 9.33
C ALA A 273 0.75 22.41 9.56
N LYS A 274 -0.04 22.80 8.56
CA LYS A 274 -0.99 23.91 8.68
C LYS A 274 -2.25 23.64 7.89
N GLU A 275 -3.32 24.35 8.25
CA GLU A 275 -4.62 24.30 7.56
C GLU A 275 -5.20 22.88 7.45
N LEU A 276 -4.89 22.00 8.41
CA LEU A 276 -5.43 20.64 8.43
C LEU A 276 -6.96 20.68 8.49
N MET A 277 -7.60 19.77 7.75
CA MET A 277 -9.04 19.58 7.85
C MET A 277 -9.43 19.13 9.26
N ARG A 278 -10.66 19.47 9.68
CA ARG A 278 -11.24 18.96 10.92
C ARG A 278 -11.89 17.61 10.63
N ALA A 279 -11.45 16.54 11.29
CA ALA A 279 -12.15 15.25 11.21
C ALA A 279 -13.47 15.29 12.01
N ASP A 280 -13.46 15.97 13.16
CA ASP A 280 -14.55 16.02 14.14
C ASP A 280 -15.68 17.02 13.80
N VAL A 281 -16.41 16.79 12.70
CA VAL A 281 -17.61 17.58 12.32
C VAL A 281 -18.92 16.79 12.50
N GLY A 282 -18.99 15.97 13.56
CA GLY A 282 -20.21 15.26 13.97
C GLY A 282 -21.06 16.08 14.95
N PHE A 283 -22.39 15.87 14.95
CA PHE A 283 -23.41 16.57 15.75
C PHE A 283 -23.16 16.63 17.28
N MET A 284 -22.14 15.95 17.83
CA MET A 284 -21.84 15.86 19.26
C MET A 284 -20.38 16.16 19.68
N LYS A 285 -19.42 16.39 18.78
CA LYS A 285 -18.04 16.75 19.15
C LYS A 285 -17.64 18.08 18.51
N LYS A 286 -17.29 19.07 19.34
CA LYS A 286 -16.66 20.35 18.94
C LYS A 286 -15.17 20.31 19.28
N GLY A 287 -14.46 19.29 18.80
CA GLY A 287 -13.01 19.14 19.00
C GLY A 287 -12.22 19.75 17.85
N LYS A 288 -10.98 20.17 18.13
CA LYS A 288 -9.95 20.29 17.08
C LYS A 288 -9.31 18.90 16.93
N SER A 289 -8.77 18.59 15.76
CA SER A 289 -8.05 17.34 15.54
C SER A 289 -6.82 17.22 16.45
N ASP A 290 -6.47 15.98 16.78
CA ASP A 290 -5.27 15.51 17.47
C ASP A 290 -4.32 14.88 16.44
N PRO A 291 -3.68 15.66 15.54
CA PRO A 291 -2.93 15.12 14.43
C PRO A 291 -1.63 14.43 14.82
N TYR A 292 -1.35 13.32 14.13
CA TYR A 292 -0.04 12.71 14.02
C TYR A 292 0.27 12.34 12.57
N CYS A 293 1.56 12.18 12.28
CA CYS A 293 2.05 11.84 10.95
C CYS A 293 2.77 10.50 10.98
N THR A 294 2.57 9.72 9.92
CA THR A 294 3.38 8.54 9.63
C THR A 294 4.19 8.77 8.37
N LEU A 295 5.49 8.49 8.44
CA LEU A 295 6.44 8.61 7.35
C LEU A 295 6.88 7.20 6.97
N GLN A 296 6.77 6.84 5.69
CA GLN A 296 7.09 5.51 5.21
C GLN A 296 8.05 5.55 4.02
N VAL A 297 9.15 4.79 4.11
CA VAL A 297 10.14 4.60 3.04
C VAL A 297 10.34 3.10 2.84
N GLY A 298 9.73 2.54 1.79
CA GLY A 298 9.62 1.09 1.63
C GLY A 298 8.85 0.46 2.80
N ALA A 299 9.50 -0.46 3.51
CA ALA A 299 8.97 -1.11 4.71
C ALA A 299 9.35 -0.38 6.02
N GLN A 300 10.23 0.63 5.98
CA GLN A 300 10.55 1.45 7.15
C GLN A 300 9.41 2.44 7.40
N SER A 301 8.84 2.42 8.60
CA SER A 301 7.74 3.30 9.01
C SER A 301 8.08 4.01 10.32
N PHE A 302 7.85 5.31 10.36
CA PHE A 302 8.05 6.17 11.52
C PHE A 302 6.75 6.88 11.86
N ARG A 303 6.37 6.88 13.14
CA ARG A 303 5.18 7.59 13.64
C ARG A 303 5.64 8.76 14.52
N SER A 304 5.11 9.94 14.24
CA SER A 304 5.33 11.13 15.08
C SER A 304 4.53 11.06 16.37
N LYS A 305 4.85 11.96 17.29
CA LYS A 305 3.96 12.22 18.42
C LYS A 305 2.64 12.80 17.91
N THR A 306 1.59 12.54 18.68
CA THR A 306 0.29 13.17 18.51
C THR A 306 0.33 14.55 19.17
N ILE A 307 -0.15 15.56 18.47
CA ILE A 307 -0.29 16.92 19.01
C ILE A 307 -1.77 17.19 19.22
N GLU A 308 -2.18 17.28 20.48
CA GLU A 308 -3.60 17.45 20.81
C GLU A 308 -4.14 18.82 20.37
N ASN A 309 -5.38 18.83 19.87
CA ASN A 309 -6.23 19.97 19.60
C ASN A 309 -5.57 21.05 18.73
N SER A 310 -4.92 20.66 17.64
CA SER A 310 -4.25 21.57 16.72
C SER A 310 -4.53 21.26 15.25
N LEU A 311 -4.81 22.29 14.46
CA LEU A 311 -4.83 22.22 12.99
C LEU A 311 -3.52 22.72 12.36
N GLU A 312 -2.62 23.19 13.23
CA GLU A 312 -1.28 23.67 12.87
C GLU A 312 -0.24 23.04 13.80
N PRO A 313 -0.13 21.70 13.84
CA PRO A 313 0.77 21.01 14.75
C PRO A 313 2.24 21.28 14.41
N ARG A 314 3.09 21.30 15.44
CA ARG A 314 4.54 21.46 15.34
C ARG A 314 5.23 20.30 16.03
N TRP A 315 5.83 19.40 15.26
CA TRP A 315 6.53 18.22 15.77
C TRP A 315 8.01 18.51 16.01
N ASN A 316 8.69 19.07 15.00
CA ASN A 316 10.15 19.23 14.97
C ASN A 316 10.88 17.92 15.31
N GLU A 317 10.46 16.82 14.68
CA GLU A 317 11.02 15.49 14.87
C GLU A 317 11.92 15.10 13.69
N TYR A 318 12.98 14.34 14.00
CA TYR A 318 13.94 13.86 13.01
C TYR A 318 13.86 12.34 12.89
N TYR A 319 13.86 11.85 11.66
CA TYR A 319 13.89 10.43 11.32
C TYR A 319 14.97 10.17 10.26
N GLU A 320 15.49 8.96 10.25
CA GLU A 320 16.52 8.54 9.29
C GLU A 320 16.09 7.21 8.68
N ALA A 321 15.96 7.20 7.35
CA ALA A 321 15.61 6.02 6.58
C ALA A 321 16.81 5.58 5.74
N VAL A 322 17.15 4.29 5.83
CA VAL A 322 18.19 3.70 4.97
C VAL A 322 17.60 3.50 3.57
N VAL A 323 18.31 3.97 2.55
CA VAL A 323 17.87 3.89 1.15
C VAL A 323 18.82 3.02 0.38
N ASP A 324 18.34 1.85 -0.04
CA ASP A 324 19.13 0.91 -0.82
C ASP A 324 18.98 1.08 -2.33
N GLN A 325 18.01 1.88 -2.77
CA GLN A 325 17.75 2.11 -4.19
C GLN A 325 17.08 3.46 -4.41
N LEU A 326 17.64 4.27 -5.31
CA LEU A 326 17.17 5.65 -5.52
C LEU A 326 15.97 5.73 -6.45
N GLU A 327 16.05 5.03 -7.58
CA GLU A 327 15.06 5.16 -8.65
C GLU A 327 13.76 4.44 -8.28
N GLY A 328 12.63 5.14 -8.39
CA GLY A 328 11.28 4.61 -8.14
C GLY A 328 10.91 4.40 -6.67
N GLN A 329 11.83 4.61 -5.72
CA GLN A 329 11.48 4.63 -4.30
C GLN A 329 10.91 6.00 -3.89
N THR A 330 9.80 5.98 -3.15
CA THR A 330 9.12 7.18 -2.67
C THR A 330 9.06 7.18 -1.15
N MET A 331 9.08 8.38 -0.57
CA MET A 331 8.69 8.61 0.81
C MET A 331 7.21 8.98 0.84
N GLN A 332 6.41 8.18 1.54
CA GLN A 332 5.00 8.42 1.76
C GLN A 332 4.80 9.12 3.10
N VAL A 333 3.91 10.10 3.12
CA VAL A 333 3.54 10.90 4.28
C VAL A 333 2.04 10.73 4.45
N ASN A 334 1.60 10.15 5.56
CA ASN A 334 0.17 10.01 5.85
C ASN A 334 -0.15 10.71 7.16
N MET A 335 -1.13 11.61 7.13
CA MET A 335 -1.60 12.35 8.28
C MET A 335 -2.89 11.73 8.82
N PHE A 336 -3.00 11.63 10.14
CA PHE A 336 -4.13 11.03 10.83
C PHE A 336 -4.53 11.84 12.06
N ASP A 337 -5.80 11.78 12.42
CA ASP A 337 -6.36 12.27 13.67
C ASP A 337 -6.43 11.10 14.67
N GLU A 338 -5.71 11.16 15.79
CA GLU A 338 -5.77 10.09 16.79
C GLU A 338 -7.05 10.18 17.60
N ASP A 339 -7.86 9.13 17.53
CA ASP A 339 -9.16 9.08 18.21
C ASP A 339 -9.14 8.01 19.33
N PRO A 340 -9.12 8.40 20.62
CA PRO A 340 -9.12 7.45 21.71
C PRO A 340 -10.37 6.56 21.71
N GLY A 341 -10.21 5.31 21.29
CA GLY A 341 -11.28 4.29 21.32
C GLY A 341 -12.04 4.08 20.01
N SER A 342 -11.64 4.74 18.91
CA SER A 342 -12.10 4.44 17.55
C SER A 342 -10.93 4.32 16.57
N LYS A 343 -11.25 4.12 15.29
CA LYS A 343 -10.24 4.10 14.23
C LYS A 343 -9.89 5.55 13.89
N ASP A 344 -8.60 5.85 13.83
CA ASP A 344 -8.07 7.16 13.45
C ASP A 344 -8.57 7.61 12.07
N ASP A 345 -8.93 8.89 11.98
CA ASP A 345 -9.46 9.50 10.76
C ASP A 345 -8.32 10.05 9.89
N PRO A 346 -8.27 9.73 8.58
CA PRO A 346 -7.24 10.26 7.69
C PRO A 346 -7.43 11.77 7.47
N LEU A 347 -6.34 12.53 7.59
CA LEU A 347 -6.29 13.98 7.38
C LEU A 347 -5.60 14.38 6.06
N GLY A 348 -5.24 13.40 5.24
CA GLY A 348 -4.60 13.55 3.94
C GLY A 348 -3.22 12.89 3.85
N ASN A 349 -2.68 12.81 2.64
CA ASN A 349 -1.43 12.14 2.32
C ASN A 349 -0.56 12.97 1.37
N ALA A 350 0.73 12.66 1.28
CA ALA A 350 1.64 13.25 0.30
C ALA A 350 2.77 12.26 -0.03
N ALA A 351 3.33 12.35 -1.23
CA ALA A 351 4.44 11.52 -1.66
C ALA A 351 5.61 12.37 -2.17
N VAL A 352 6.84 11.94 -1.88
CA VAL A 352 8.06 12.59 -2.38
C VAL A 352 8.97 11.55 -3.03
N SER A 353 9.46 11.83 -4.24
CA SER A 353 10.46 11.01 -4.91
C SER A 353 11.83 11.16 -4.25
N ILE A 354 12.43 10.07 -3.79
CA ILE A 354 13.74 10.10 -3.11
C ILE A 354 14.84 10.55 -4.09
N SER A 355 14.74 10.14 -5.36
CA SER A 355 15.70 10.52 -6.40
C SER A 355 15.78 12.04 -6.61
N GLU A 356 14.69 12.77 -6.44
CA GLU A 356 14.67 14.24 -6.54
C GLU A 356 15.40 14.90 -5.37
N VAL A 357 15.18 14.39 -4.15
CA VAL A 357 15.89 14.85 -2.96
C VAL A 357 17.40 14.61 -3.09
N VAL A 358 17.80 13.47 -3.66
CA VAL A 358 19.23 13.18 -3.91
C VAL A 358 19.84 14.16 -4.91
N LYS A 359 19.14 14.46 -6.01
CA LYS A 359 19.60 15.43 -7.02
C LYS A 359 19.78 16.84 -6.43
N MET A 360 18.88 17.24 -5.54
CA MET A 360 18.95 18.54 -4.85
C MET A 360 19.95 18.54 -3.69
N GLY A 361 20.23 17.38 -3.09
CA GLY A 361 21.06 17.20 -1.88
C GLY A 361 20.36 17.66 -0.59
N PHE A 362 19.58 18.74 -0.66
CA PHE A 362 18.76 19.27 0.42
C PHE A 362 17.45 19.84 -0.14
N SER A 363 16.36 19.66 0.60
CA SER A 363 15.04 20.16 0.26
C SER A 363 14.34 20.72 1.49
N ASP A 364 13.73 21.90 1.38
CA ASP A 364 12.90 22.53 2.41
C ASP A 364 11.59 22.99 1.75
N MET A 365 10.50 22.24 1.93
CA MET A 365 9.28 22.46 1.16
C MET A 365 7.98 22.20 1.95
N TRP A 366 6.94 22.96 1.58
CA TRP A 366 5.57 22.69 1.96
C TRP A 366 4.92 21.81 0.91
N LEU A 367 4.42 20.65 1.34
CA LEU A 367 3.71 19.70 0.52
C LEU A 367 2.21 19.82 0.79
N PRO A 368 1.38 20.09 -0.23
CA PRO A 368 -0.07 20.00 -0.06
C PRO A 368 -0.47 18.55 0.20
N LEU A 369 -1.42 18.36 1.11
CA LEU A 369 -1.99 17.04 1.37
C LEU A 369 -3.03 16.73 0.29
N GLU A 370 -2.84 15.61 -0.37
CA GLU A 370 -3.81 14.93 -1.24
C GLU A 370 -4.88 14.25 -0.36
N ASP A 371 -5.99 13.86 -1.00
CA ASP A 371 -7.18 13.28 -0.34
C ASP A 371 -7.78 14.10 0.82
N ALA A 372 -7.43 15.39 0.92
CA ALA A 372 -7.92 16.32 1.92
C ALA A 372 -8.50 17.59 1.27
N THR A 373 -9.46 18.23 1.93
CA THR A 373 -10.02 19.51 1.45
C THR A 373 -9.05 20.67 1.63
N THR A 374 -8.26 20.61 2.70
CA THR A 374 -7.24 21.60 3.09
C THR A 374 -6.15 20.89 3.89
N GLY A 375 -4.93 21.40 3.83
CA GLY A 375 -3.82 20.88 4.64
C GLY A 375 -2.50 20.90 3.89
N GLN A 376 -1.43 21.30 4.57
CA GLN A 376 -0.08 21.21 4.05
C GLN A 376 0.87 20.75 5.16
N VAL A 377 1.89 19.98 4.79
CA VAL A 377 2.96 19.52 5.70
C VAL A 377 4.30 20.12 5.29
N HIS A 378 5.06 20.59 6.27
CA HIS A 378 6.38 21.18 6.08
C HIS A 378 7.47 20.16 6.39
N LEU A 379 8.22 19.77 5.36
CA LEU A 379 9.31 18.80 5.47
C LEU A 379 10.64 19.42 5.04
N ARG A 380 11.66 19.15 5.84
CA ARG A 380 13.06 19.32 5.46
C ARG A 380 13.70 17.95 5.26
N MET A 381 14.32 17.74 4.11
CA MET A 381 14.95 16.48 3.76
C MET A 381 16.39 16.74 3.35
N SER A 382 17.29 15.87 3.80
CA SER A 382 18.71 15.92 3.45
C SER A 382 19.21 14.53 3.08
N TRP A 383 19.98 14.47 2.00
CA TRP A 383 20.60 13.24 1.56
C TRP A 383 21.99 13.07 2.17
N LEU A 384 22.20 11.96 2.87
CA LEU A 384 23.48 11.61 3.48
C LEU A 384 24.13 10.49 2.67
N SER A 385 25.19 10.83 1.94
CA SER A 385 25.98 9.85 1.20
C SER A 385 26.88 9.05 2.14
N LEU A 386 27.06 7.76 1.85
CA LEU A 386 28.00 6.94 2.61
C LEU A 386 29.45 7.38 2.35
N SER A 387 30.24 7.48 3.40
CA SER A 387 31.67 7.81 3.32
C SER A 387 32.45 6.98 4.32
N SER A 388 33.63 6.50 3.91
CA SER A 388 34.60 5.84 4.79
C SER A 388 35.53 6.83 5.51
N GLN A 389 35.48 8.12 5.15
CA GLN A 389 36.32 9.16 5.73
C GLN A 389 35.61 9.85 6.89
N MET A 390 36.27 9.92 8.04
CA MET A 390 35.71 10.54 9.25
C MET A 390 35.43 12.04 9.09
N GLU A 391 36.20 12.73 8.24
CA GLU A 391 36.04 14.15 7.89
C GLU A 391 34.68 14.49 7.26
N ALA A 392 34.03 13.49 6.63
CA ALA A 392 32.69 13.68 6.07
C ALA A 392 31.62 13.90 7.16
N LEU A 393 31.86 13.42 8.38
CA LEU A 393 30.95 13.59 9.51
C LEU A 393 30.82 15.07 9.94
N ASP A 394 31.92 15.83 9.85
CA ASP A 394 31.93 17.24 10.25
C ASP A 394 31.16 18.13 9.28
N LYS A 395 30.98 17.70 8.02
CA LYS A 395 30.14 18.38 7.02
C LYS A 395 28.65 18.19 7.26
N VAL A 396 28.25 17.14 8.00
CA VAL A 396 26.84 16.80 8.27
C VAL A 396 26.34 17.42 9.58
N ARG A 397 27.23 17.69 10.55
CA ARG A 397 26.92 18.34 11.83
C ARG A 397 26.21 19.71 11.75
N PRO A 398 26.50 20.62 10.79
CA PRO A 398 25.89 21.95 10.75
C PRO A 398 24.38 21.96 10.47
N LEU A 399 23.82 20.87 9.95
CA LEU A 399 22.40 20.77 9.60
C LEU A 399 21.50 20.32 10.77
N ALA A 400 22.08 19.96 11.92
CA ALA A 400 21.35 19.49 13.11
C ALA A 400 21.03 20.60 14.12
N SER A 401 21.51 21.84 13.92
CA SER A 401 21.51 22.90 14.92
C SER A 401 20.68 24.14 14.59
N HIS A 402 19.77 24.10 13.61
CA HIS A 402 18.94 25.26 13.22
C HIS A 402 17.46 24.96 12.95
#